data_AF-A0A924UZS8-F1
#
_entry.id   AF-A0A924UZS8-F1
#
_cell.length_a   1.000
_cell.length_b   1.000
_cell.length_c   1.000
_cell.angle_alpha   90.00
_cell.angle_beta   90.00
_cell.angle_gamma   90.00
#
_symmetry.space_group_name_H-M   'P 1'
#
loop_
_entity.id
_entity.type
_entity.pdbx_description
1 polymer ?
#
loop_
_entity_poly.entity_id
_entity_poly.type
_entity_poly.pdbx_seq_one_letter_code
_entity_poly.pdbx_strand_id
1 'polypeptide(L)'
;MLLPLSIAIYLGYSFSQRSKSLAVKLLEVQKLSAENTRILSEQKDVLEKEVALRTQDLNTSIDNLKATQSQLIQSEKMASLGELTAGIAHEIQNPLNFVNNFSEVSTEMIQEIKEERAKNKDDRDEALQDEILGDISKNLEKISLHGNRASSIV
;
A
#
# COMPACT_ATOMS: atom_id res chain seq x y z
N MET A 1 -11.67 89.63 -49.35
CA MET A 1 -10.78 89.52 -48.18
C MET A 1 -11.42 88.90 -46.93
N LEU A 2 -12.71 88.53 -46.90
CA LEU A 2 -13.41 88.00 -45.70
C LEU A 2 -13.34 86.47 -45.48
N LEU A 3 -13.09 85.69 -46.53
CA LEU A 3 -12.94 84.22 -46.46
C LEU A 3 -11.88 83.70 -45.46
N PRO A 4 -10.68 84.30 -45.33
CA PRO A 4 -9.69 83.79 -44.40
C PRO A 4 -10.09 83.98 -42.92
N LEU A 5 -10.87 85.02 -42.61
CA LEU A 5 -11.30 85.31 -41.24
C LEU A 5 -12.41 84.36 -40.78
N SER A 6 -13.36 84.02 -41.65
CA SER A 6 -14.43 83.05 -41.32
C SER A 6 -13.88 81.64 -41.12
N ILE A 7 -12.89 81.22 -41.93
CA ILE A 7 -12.20 79.94 -41.77
C ILE A 7 -11.43 79.90 -40.45
N ALA A 8 -10.73 80.97 -40.08
CA ALA A 8 -10.01 81.04 -38.80
C ALA A 8 -10.95 80.95 -37.59
N ILE A 9 -12.09 81.65 -37.62
CA ILE A 9 -13.11 81.58 -36.55
C ILE A 9 -13.71 80.18 -36.46
N TYR A 10 -14.04 79.55 -37.60
CA TYR A 10 -14.56 78.18 -37.65
C TYR A 10 -13.55 77.14 -37.14
N LEU A 11 -12.28 77.26 -37.54
CA LEU A 11 -11.19 76.41 -37.03
C LEU A 11 -10.99 76.58 -35.52
N GLY A 12 -11.00 77.82 -35.02
CA GLY A 12 -10.91 78.10 -33.58
C GLY A 12 -12.08 77.52 -32.79
N TYR A 13 -13.31 77.68 -33.29
CA TYR A 13 -14.51 77.12 -32.66
C TYR A 13 -14.49 75.58 -32.65
N SER A 14 -14.19 74.95 -33.79
CA SER A 14 -14.11 73.49 -33.89
C SER A 14 -12.97 72.90 -33.07
N PHE A 15 -11.81 73.57 -33.01
CA PHE A 15 -10.69 73.20 -32.15
C PHE A 15 -11.08 73.28 -30.67
N SER A 16 -11.74 74.38 -30.25
CA SER A 16 -12.24 74.55 -28.88
C SER A 16 -13.23 73.44 -28.49
N GLN A 17 -14.16 73.08 -29.38
CA GLN A 17 -15.10 71.99 -29.14
C GLN A 17 -14.41 70.62 -29.05
N ARG A 18 -13.45 70.35 -29.94
CA ARG A 18 -12.64 69.11 -29.89
C ARG A 18 -11.83 69.05 -28.60
N SER A 19 -11.21 70.14 -28.17
CA SER A 19 -10.44 70.22 -26.93
C SER A 19 -11.31 69.92 -25.70
N LYS A 20 -12.53 70.48 -25.63
CA LYS A 20 -13.52 70.15 -24.58
C LYS A 20 -13.93 68.69 -24.61
N SER A 21 -14.27 68.14 -25.77
CA SER A 21 -14.66 66.72 -25.91
C SER A 21 -13.52 65.78 -25.49
N LEU A 22 -12.28 66.11 -25.86
CA LEU A 22 -11.11 65.32 -25.49
C LEU A 22 -10.87 65.31 -23.98
N ALA A 23 -11.05 66.45 -23.31
CA ALA A 23 -10.94 66.53 -21.86
C ALA A 23 -11.97 65.63 -21.13
N VAL A 24 -13.22 65.59 -21.62
CA VAL A 24 -14.25 64.69 -21.05
C VAL A 24 -13.89 63.22 -21.25
N LYS A 25 -13.48 62.82 -22.46
CA LYS A 25 -13.06 61.44 -22.74
C LYS A 25 -11.85 61.03 -21.91
N LEU A 26 -10.92 61.95 -21.66
CA LEU A 26 -9.72 61.69 -20.88
C LEU A 26 -10.07 61.42 -19.40
N LEU A 27 -11.03 62.16 -18.84
CA LEU A 27 -11.57 61.90 -17.50
C LEU A 27 -12.31 60.56 -17.43
N GLU A 28 -13.10 60.22 -18.44
CA GLU A 28 -13.80 58.93 -18.53
C GLU A 28 -12.81 57.76 -18.56
N VAL A 29 -11.78 57.83 -19.40
CA VAL A 29 -10.72 56.81 -19.48
C VAL A 29 -9.97 56.67 -18.16
N GLN A 30 -9.64 57.77 -17.48
CA GLN A 30 -9.00 57.71 -16.16
C GLN A 30 -9.89 57.03 -15.12
N LYS A 31 -11.20 57.32 -15.13
CA LYS A 31 -12.17 56.69 -14.23
C LYS A 31 -12.28 55.18 -14.48
N LEU A 32 -12.45 54.77 -15.75
CA LEU A 32 -12.50 53.36 -16.12
C LEU A 32 -11.19 52.64 -15.77
N SER A 33 -10.04 53.29 -15.97
CA SER A 33 -8.75 52.72 -15.60
C SER A 33 -8.66 52.47 -14.09
N ALA A 34 -9.08 53.43 -13.27
CA ALA A 34 -9.08 53.28 -11.81
C ALA A 34 -10.04 52.17 -11.34
N GLU A 35 -11.21 52.08 -11.95
CA GLU A 35 -12.19 51.02 -11.67
C GLU A 35 -11.66 49.63 -12.05
N ASN A 36 -11.05 49.50 -13.23
CA ASN A 36 -10.41 48.26 -13.67
C ASN A 36 -9.28 47.82 -12.72
N THR A 37 -8.43 48.76 -12.28
CA THR A 37 -7.36 48.44 -11.31
C THR A 37 -7.94 47.95 -9.98
N ARG A 38 -9.04 48.54 -9.51
CA ARG A 38 -9.71 48.10 -8.29
C ARG A 38 -10.27 46.68 -8.46
N ILE A 39 -11.02 46.43 -9.54
CA ILE A 39 -11.60 45.10 -9.81
C ILE A 39 -10.50 44.05 -9.93
N LEU A 40 -9.40 44.35 -10.64
CA LEU A 40 -8.25 43.46 -10.75
C LEU A 40 -7.63 43.14 -9.39
N SER A 41 -7.51 44.12 -8.49
CA SER A 41 -7.02 43.90 -7.14
C SER A 41 -7.96 42.99 -6.34
N GLU A 42 -9.26 43.24 -6.38
CA GLU A 42 -10.27 42.42 -5.69
C GLU A 42 -10.27 40.98 -6.22
N GLN A 43 -10.22 40.79 -7.54
CA GLN A 43 -10.15 39.47 -8.17
C GLN A 43 -8.85 38.73 -7.80
N LYS A 44 -7.73 39.44 -7.76
CA LYS A 44 -6.46 38.87 -7.33
C LYS A 44 -6.53 38.38 -5.88
N ASP A 45 -7.09 39.17 -4.97
CA ASP A 45 -7.22 38.79 -3.56
C ASP A 45 -8.13 37.57 -3.37
N VAL A 46 -9.23 37.48 -4.15
CA VAL A 46 -10.12 36.31 -4.15
C VAL A 46 -9.38 35.07 -4.67
N LEU A 47 -8.66 35.21 -5.79
CA LEU A 47 -7.93 34.10 -6.40
C LEU A 47 -6.81 33.60 -5.48
N GLU A 48 -6.06 34.49 -4.82
CA GLU A 48 -5.02 34.11 -3.86
C GLU A 48 -5.61 33.33 -2.68
N LYS A 49 -6.76 33.75 -2.17
CA LYS A 49 -7.48 33.01 -1.12
C LYS A 49 -7.94 31.63 -1.59
N GLU A 50 -8.50 31.54 -2.80
CA GLU A 50 -8.95 30.26 -3.34
C GLU A 50 -7.78 29.31 -3.56
N VAL A 51 -6.67 29.79 -4.14
CA VAL A 51 -5.45 28.99 -4.33
C VAL A 51 -4.89 28.52 -3.00
N ALA A 52 -4.86 29.38 -1.98
CA ALA A 52 -4.39 29.00 -0.65
C ALA A 52 -5.26 27.90 -0.03
N LEU A 53 -6.58 28.02 -0.09
CA LEU A 53 -7.52 27.02 0.41
C LEU A 53 -7.38 25.69 -0.35
N ARG A 54 -7.36 25.73 -1.69
CA ARG A 54 -7.18 24.54 -2.54
C ARG A 54 -5.86 23.84 -2.27
N THR A 55 -4.78 24.60 -2.05
CA THR A 55 -3.46 24.05 -1.74
C THR A 55 -3.47 23.36 -0.38
N GLN A 56 -4.15 23.95 0.61
CA GLN A 56 -4.32 23.34 1.93
C GLN A 56 -5.11 22.03 1.86
N ASP A 57 -6.23 22.01 1.13
CA ASP A 57 -7.05 20.82 0.93
C ASP A 57 -6.26 19.71 0.21
N LEU A 58 -5.48 20.08 -0.81
CA LEU A 58 -4.65 19.14 -1.55
C LEU A 58 -3.56 18.53 -0.67
N ASN A 59 -2.87 19.34 0.14
CA ASN A 59 -1.86 18.85 1.07
C ASN A 59 -2.45 17.88 2.09
N THR A 60 -3.62 18.22 2.65
CA THR A 60 -4.35 17.35 3.58
C THR A 60 -4.72 16.02 2.90
N SER A 61 -5.18 16.07 1.66
CA SER A 61 -5.52 14.86 0.88
C SER A 61 -4.30 13.98 0.61
N ILE A 62 -3.15 14.60 0.31
CA ILE A 62 -1.87 13.90 0.10
C ILE A 62 -1.42 13.21 1.39
N ASP A 63 -1.51 13.89 2.53
CA ASP A 63 -1.10 13.32 3.82
C ASP A 63 -1.99 12.15 4.21
N ASN A 64 -3.30 12.27 4.01
CA ASN A 64 -4.25 11.16 4.21
C ASN A 64 -3.95 9.97 3.29
N LEU A 65 -3.63 10.23 2.01
CA LEU A 65 -3.26 9.19 1.06
C LEU A 65 -1.98 8.45 1.50
N LYS A 66 -0.95 9.18 1.92
CA LYS A 66 0.31 8.60 2.42
C LYS A 66 0.10 7.76 3.68
N ALA A 67 -0.72 8.25 4.61
CA ALA A 67 -1.08 7.52 5.82
C ALA A 67 -1.80 6.20 5.48
N THR A 68 -2.78 6.27 4.57
CA THR A 68 -3.55 5.10 4.12
C THR A 68 -2.65 4.10 3.40
N GLN A 69 -1.77 4.55 2.51
CA GLN A 69 -0.81 3.69 1.82
C GLN A 69 0.13 2.99 2.79
N SER A 70 0.62 3.69 3.82
CA SER A 70 1.46 3.08 4.85
C SER A 70 0.71 1.99 5.63
N GLN A 71 -0.55 2.24 5.98
CA GLN A 71 -1.41 1.24 6.64
C GLN A 71 -1.65 0.03 5.74
N LEU A 72 -1.91 0.24 4.44
CA LEU A 72 -2.08 -0.85 3.47
C LEU A 72 -0.82 -1.70 3.35
N ILE A 73 0.36 -1.08 3.21
CA ILE A 73 1.64 -1.79 3.16
C ILE A 73 1.85 -2.61 4.44
N GLN A 74 1.53 -2.05 5.61
CA GLN A 74 1.66 -2.77 6.87
C GLN A 74 0.68 -3.95 6.97
N SER A 75 -0.57 -3.76 6.52
CA SER A 75 -1.57 -4.82 6.46
C SER A 75 -1.13 -5.97 5.54
N GLU A 76 -0.60 -5.66 4.36
CA GLU A 76 -0.09 -6.64 3.40
C GLU A 76 1.10 -7.41 3.96
N LYS A 77 2.04 -6.73 4.65
CA LYS A 77 3.15 -7.38 5.33
C LYS A 77 2.69 -8.34 6.40
N MET A 78 1.68 -7.96 7.20
CA MET A 78 1.14 -8.83 8.25
C MET A 78 0.38 -10.02 7.67
N ALA A 79 -0.38 -9.82 6.58
CA ALA A 79 -1.06 -10.89 5.87
C ALA A 79 -0.05 -11.88 5.29
N SER A 80 0.97 -11.39 4.58
CA SER A 80 2.04 -12.21 4.01
C SER A 80 2.84 -12.94 5.09
N LEU A 81 3.13 -12.29 6.22
CA LEU A 81 3.78 -12.94 7.36
C LEU A 81 2.90 -14.04 7.96
N GLY A 82 1.59 -13.81 8.07
CA GLY A 82 0.62 -14.80 8.53
C GLY A 82 0.54 -16.02 7.61
N GLU A 83 0.48 -15.78 6.30
CA GLU A 83 0.49 -16.84 5.28
C GLU A 83 1.80 -17.65 5.33
N LEU A 84 2.94 -16.98 5.39
CA LEU A 84 4.24 -17.64 5.50
C LEU A 84 4.34 -18.45 6.80
N THR A 85 3.89 -17.88 7.93
CA THR A 85 3.89 -18.55 9.23
C THR A 85 3.00 -19.79 9.21
N ALA A 86 1.82 -19.71 8.61
CA ALA A 86 0.92 -20.85 8.45
C ALA A 86 1.52 -21.93 7.53
N GLY A 87 2.18 -21.52 6.43
CA GLY A 87 2.91 -22.42 5.54
C GLY A 87 4.03 -23.17 6.25
N ILE A 88 4.89 -22.45 6.98
CA ILE A 88 5.95 -23.02 7.80
C ILE A 88 5.38 -23.99 8.84
N ALA A 89 4.32 -23.59 9.57
CA ALA A 89 3.68 -24.45 10.55
C ALA A 89 3.16 -25.75 9.93
N HIS A 90 2.52 -25.67 8.77
CA HIS A 90 2.04 -26.84 8.04
C HIS A 90 3.20 -27.73 7.57
N GLU A 91 4.28 -27.14 7.06
CA GLU A 91 5.47 -27.88 6.64
C GLU A 91 6.16 -28.59 7.80
N ILE A 92 6.18 -28.01 9.01
CA ILE A 92 6.69 -28.65 10.24
C ILE A 92 5.76 -29.77 10.73
N GLN A 93 4.45 -29.57 10.65
CA GLN A 93 3.47 -30.57 11.11
C GLN A 93 3.61 -31.89 10.34
N ASN A 94 3.89 -31.83 9.05
CA ASN A 94 4.06 -33.03 8.22
C ASN A 94 5.10 -34.02 8.77
N PRO A 95 6.39 -33.67 8.92
CA PRO A 95 7.39 -34.56 9.51
C PRO A 95 7.07 -34.96 10.96
N LEU A 96 6.47 -34.09 11.77
CA LEU A 96 6.05 -34.46 13.13
C LEU A 96 5.00 -35.57 13.14
N ASN A 97 4.04 -35.54 12.21
CA ASN A 97 3.05 -36.61 12.06
C ASN A 97 3.71 -37.94 11.70
N PHE A 98 4.72 -37.93 10.81
CA PHE A 98 5.49 -39.14 10.51
C PHE A 98 6.24 -39.66 11.74
N VAL A 99 6.89 -38.76 12.51
CA VAL A 99 7.59 -39.13 13.74
C VAL A 99 6.64 -39.80 14.74
N ASN A 100 5.45 -39.22 14.96
CA ASN A 100 4.45 -39.78 15.86
C ASN A 100 3.96 -41.16 15.39
N ASN A 101 3.55 -41.27 14.12
CA ASN A 101 3.03 -42.52 13.56
C ASN A 101 4.04 -43.67 13.65
N PHE A 102 5.30 -43.44 13.23
CA PHE A 102 6.33 -44.48 13.30
C PHE A 102 6.70 -44.83 14.75
N SER A 103 6.61 -43.88 15.69
CA SER A 103 6.86 -44.14 17.10
C SER A 103 5.76 -45.02 17.72
N GLU A 104 4.50 -44.77 17.34
CA GLU A 104 3.35 -45.57 17.76
C GLU A 104 3.44 -47.00 17.22
N VAL A 105 3.64 -47.16 15.91
CA VAL A 105 3.80 -48.48 15.28
C VAL A 105 4.99 -49.24 15.87
N SER A 106 6.12 -48.56 16.15
CA SER A 106 7.27 -49.20 16.79
C SER A 106 6.96 -49.67 18.22
N THR A 107 6.08 -48.95 18.93
CA THR A 107 5.65 -49.35 20.28
C THR A 107 4.78 -50.60 20.23
N GLU A 108 3.88 -50.72 19.25
CA GLU A 108 3.08 -51.92 19.00
C GLU A 108 3.97 -53.11 18.65
N MET A 109 4.92 -52.94 17.72
CA MET A 109 5.90 -53.96 17.34
C MET A 109 6.74 -54.44 18.54
N ILE A 110 7.16 -53.54 19.44
CA ILE A 110 7.86 -53.92 20.67
C ILE A 110 6.96 -54.76 21.58
N GLN A 111 5.66 -54.47 21.62
CA GLN A 111 4.69 -55.22 22.40
C GLN A 111 4.49 -56.63 21.82
N GLU A 112 4.41 -56.78 20.49
CA GLU A 112 4.36 -58.08 19.81
C GLU A 112 5.59 -58.94 20.13
N ILE A 113 6.80 -58.37 20.10
CA ILE A 113 8.02 -59.08 20.50
C ILE A 113 7.94 -59.54 21.96
N LYS A 114 7.42 -58.71 22.87
CA LYS A 114 7.28 -59.09 24.29
C LYS A 114 6.33 -60.26 24.47
N GLU A 115 5.23 -60.27 23.73
CA GLU A 115 4.23 -61.35 23.74
C GLU A 115 4.80 -62.65 23.18
N GLU A 116 5.53 -62.58 22.07
CA GLU A 116 6.21 -63.73 21.49
C GLU A 116 7.23 -64.32 22.46
N ARG A 117 8.01 -63.46 23.13
CA ARG A 117 8.98 -63.88 24.15
C ARG A 117 8.36 -64.44 25.41
N ALA A 118 7.08 -64.16 25.69
CA ALA A 118 6.36 -64.73 26.83
C ALA A 118 5.91 -66.18 26.57
N LYS A 119 5.88 -66.64 25.31
CA LYS A 119 5.57 -68.03 24.96
C LYS A 119 6.64 -69.01 25.45
N ASN A 120 6.25 -70.29 25.58
CA ASN A 120 7.19 -71.39 25.84
C ASN A 120 8.25 -71.47 24.75
N LYS A 121 9.45 -71.94 25.09
CA LYS A 121 10.60 -71.96 24.17
C LYS A 121 10.32 -72.65 22.83
N ASP A 122 9.54 -73.73 22.87
CA ASP A 122 9.23 -74.55 21.69
C ASP A 122 8.13 -73.91 20.80
N ASP A 123 7.41 -72.90 21.31
CA ASP A 123 6.29 -72.21 20.64
C ASP A 123 6.68 -70.83 20.09
N ARG A 124 7.94 -70.41 20.27
CA ARG A 124 8.44 -69.10 19.84
C ARG A 124 8.79 -69.11 18.36
N ASP A 125 8.34 -68.10 17.64
CA ASP A 125 8.85 -67.80 16.31
C ASP A 125 10.02 -66.81 16.39
N GLU A 126 11.25 -67.32 16.32
CA GLU A 126 12.46 -66.48 16.31
C GLU A 126 12.58 -65.67 15.01
N ALA A 127 12.09 -66.20 13.88
CA ALA A 127 12.15 -65.50 12.60
C ALA A 127 11.22 -64.28 12.58
N LEU A 128 10.03 -64.41 13.16
CA LEU A 128 9.09 -63.29 13.35
C LEU A 128 9.70 -62.19 14.24
N GLN A 129 10.40 -62.56 15.33
CA GLN A 129 11.07 -61.57 16.18
C GLN A 129 12.14 -60.79 15.42
N ASP A 130 12.96 -61.47 14.62
CA ASP A 130 13.99 -60.84 13.81
C ASP A 130 13.40 -59.92 12.71
N GLU A 131 12.28 -60.32 12.11
CA GLU A 131 11.52 -59.49 11.16
C GLU A 131 11.02 -58.20 11.83
N ILE A 132 10.35 -58.31 12.98
CA ILE A 132 9.81 -57.16 13.72
C ILE A 132 10.94 -56.23 14.18
N LEU A 133 12.07 -56.78 14.66
CA LEU A 133 13.24 -55.97 15.01
C LEU A 133 13.81 -55.21 13.81
N GLY A 134 13.83 -55.85 12.63
CA GLY A 134 14.21 -55.21 11.37
C GLY A 134 13.28 -54.07 10.99
N ASP A 135 11.97 -54.23 11.17
CA ASP A 135 10.98 -53.19 10.88
C ASP A 135 11.00 -52.03 11.88
N ILE A 136 11.23 -52.30 13.16
CA ILE A 136 11.50 -51.25 14.16
C ILE A 136 12.74 -50.44 13.74
N SER A 137 13.82 -51.10 13.30
CA SER A 137 15.02 -50.40 12.82
C SER A 137 14.72 -49.47 11.65
N LYS A 138 13.92 -49.92 10.66
CA LYS A 138 13.49 -49.08 9.53
C LYS A 138 12.61 -47.91 10.00
N ASN A 139 11.72 -48.14 10.97
CA ASN A 139 10.90 -47.07 11.54
C ASN A 139 11.76 -46.02 12.24
N LEU A 140 12.79 -46.42 12.99
CA LEU A 140 13.73 -45.50 13.63
C LEU A 140 14.52 -44.67 12.60
N GLU A 141 14.93 -45.26 11.47
CA GLU A 141 15.54 -44.52 10.36
C GLU A 141 14.58 -43.47 9.78
N LYS A 142 13.31 -43.83 9.57
CA LYS A 142 12.26 -42.91 9.11
C LYS A 142 12.02 -41.77 10.11
N ILE A 143 11.94 -42.08 11.39
CA ILE A 143 11.81 -41.07 12.46
C ILE A 143 12.98 -40.09 12.41
N SER A 144 14.22 -40.59 12.31
CA SER A 144 15.40 -39.74 12.20
C SER A 144 15.35 -38.84 10.96
N LEU A 145 15.00 -39.40 9.80
CA LEU A 145 14.86 -38.64 8.55
C LEU A 145 13.82 -37.51 8.67
N HIS A 146 12.62 -37.82 9.18
CA HIS A 146 11.56 -36.84 9.31
C HIS A 146 11.86 -35.82 10.41
N GLY A 147 12.48 -36.22 11.53
CA GLY A 147 12.94 -35.30 12.57
C GLY A 147 13.99 -34.31 12.06
N ASN A 148 14.97 -34.78 11.28
CA ASN A 148 15.95 -33.90 10.63
C ASN A 148 15.29 -32.94 9.63
N ARG A 149 14.29 -33.40 8.88
CA ARG A 149 13.51 -32.55 7.98
C ARG A 149 12.76 -31.46 8.75
N ALA A 150 12.11 -31.78 9.86
CA ALA A 150 11.45 -30.79 10.71
C ALA A 150 12.44 -29.72 11.20
N SER A 151 13.64 -30.14 11.64
CA SER A 151 14.69 -29.22 12.08
C SER A 151 15.23 -28.33 10.96
N SER A 152 15.13 -28.74 9.69
CA SER A 152 15.62 -27.96 8.55
C SER A 152 14.63 -26.91 8.04
N ILE A 153 13.37 -26.96 8.49
CA ILE A 153 12.31 -26.03 8.07
C ILE A 153 12.36 -24.70 8.86
N VAL A 154 12.92 -24.74 10.08
CA VAL A 154 12.97 -23.60 11.03
C VAL A 154 14.38 -23.06 11.16
#